data_AF-A0A444I3P6-F1
#
_entry.id   AF-A0A444I3P6-F1
#
_cell.length_a   1.000
_cell.length_b   1.000
_cell.length_c   1.000
_cell.angle_alpha   90.00
_cell.angle_beta   90.00
_cell.angle_gamma   90.00
#
_symmetry.space_group_name_H-M   'P 1'
#
loop_
_entity.id
_entity.type
_entity.pdbx_description
1 polymer ?
#
loop_
_entity_poly.entity_id
_entity_poly.type
_entity_poly.pdbx_seq_one_letter_code
_entity_poly.pdbx_strand_id
1 'polypeptide(L)'
;MRSTEEWIGKTDDSAVPPRVRLRVFEKFGGVCQLSGRKILAGDAWDLDHIKAIWRGGEHRESNLQPVLKQPHRVKSSEEQTEQAKADRVRKKHLGIWPASSAKIKSRGFGKTRNVR
;
A
#
# COMPACT_ATOMS: atom_id res chain seq x y z
N MET A 1 13.51 30.80 -8.92
CA MET A 1 12.98 29.47 -9.29
C MET A 1 11.65 29.68 -10.02
N ARG A 2 11.44 29.13 -11.23
CA ARG A 2 10.13 29.25 -11.91
C ARG A 2 9.11 28.38 -11.15
N SER A 3 7.88 28.86 -10.98
CA SER A 3 6.79 28.00 -10.49
C SER A 3 6.54 26.92 -11.53
N THR A 4 6.71 25.66 -11.15
CA THR A 4 6.32 24.53 -11.99
C THR A 4 5.07 23.92 -11.42
N GLU A 5 4.08 23.70 -12.27
CA GLU A 5 2.87 22.99 -11.89
C GLU A 5 3.20 21.59 -11.34
N GLU A 6 2.39 21.18 -10.36
CA GLU A 6 2.45 19.84 -9.78
C GLU A 6 2.19 18.82 -10.88
N TRP A 7 2.95 17.74 -10.86
CA TRP A 7 2.63 16.62 -11.74
C TRP A 7 1.51 15.75 -11.16
N ILE A 8 0.46 15.54 -11.96
CA ILE A 8 -0.64 14.62 -11.71
C ILE A 8 -0.63 13.59 -12.84
N GLY A 9 -0.61 12.31 -12.50
CA GLY A 9 -0.70 11.21 -13.47
C GLY A 9 -2.04 11.24 -14.21
N LYS A 10 -2.03 10.87 -15.49
CA LYS A 10 -3.27 10.72 -16.26
C LYS A 10 -4.08 9.51 -15.77
N THR A 11 -3.36 8.49 -15.33
CA THR A 11 -3.85 7.21 -14.81
C THR A 11 -2.97 6.77 -13.64
N ASP A 12 -3.47 5.86 -12.83
CA ASP A 12 -2.74 5.30 -11.69
C ASP A 12 -1.49 4.50 -12.10
N ASP A 13 -1.44 4.03 -13.35
CA ASP A 13 -0.32 3.29 -13.95
C ASP A 13 0.65 4.17 -14.75
N SER A 14 0.43 5.49 -14.78
CA SER A 14 1.26 6.41 -15.54
C SER A 14 2.70 6.42 -15.01
N ALA A 15 3.69 6.22 -15.88
CA ALA A 15 5.09 6.31 -15.48
C ALA A 15 5.44 7.73 -15.01
N VAL A 16 6.04 7.84 -13.82
CA VAL A 16 6.47 9.13 -13.26
C VAL A 16 7.62 9.71 -14.11
N PRO A 17 7.46 10.90 -14.70
CA PRO A 17 8.48 11.49 -15.56
C PRO A 17 9.81 11.72 -14.82
N PRO A 18 10.98 11.59 -15.48
CA PRO A 18 12.28 11.79 -14.85
C PRO A 18 12.44 13.13 -14.13
N ARG A 19 11.88 14.22 -14.69
CA ARG A 19 11.86 15.55 -14.06
C ARG A 19 11.17 15.55 -12.70
N VAL A 20 10.08 14.80 -12.56
CA VAL A 20 9.30 14.69 -11.31
C VAL A 20 10.06 13.83 -10.32
N ARG A 21 10.68 12.73 -10.78
CA ARG A 21 11.57 11.90 -9.94
C ARG A 21 12.67 12.74 -9.30
N LEU A 22 13.32 13.61 -10.06
CA LEU A 22 14.36 14.50 -9.55
C LEU A 22 13.80 15.49 -8.52
N ARG A 23 12.68 16.17 -8.82
CA ARG A 23 12.04 17.11 -7.88
C ARG A 23 11.65 16.44 -6.56
N VAL A 24 11.07 15.24 -6.60
CA VAL A 24 10.72 14.48 -5.40
C VAL A 24 11.98 14.10 -4.62
N PHE A 25 13.03 13.62 -5.29
CA PHE A 25 14.29 13.30 -4.64
C PHE A 25 14.89 14.51 -3.91
N GLU A 26 14.94 15.68 -4.57
CA GLU A 26 15.45 16.93 -4.01
C GLU A 26 14.59 17.45 -2.86
N LYS A 27 13.25 17.40 -2.99
CA LYS A 27 12.29 17.81 -1.95
C LYS A 27 12.53 17.07 -0.64
N PHE A 28 12.89 15.80 -0.71
CA PHE A 28 13.15 14.95 0.46
C PHE A 28 14.65 14.84 0.80
N GLY A 29 15.50 15.72 0.23
CA GLY A 29 16.93 15.77 0.54
C GLY A 29 17.72 14.51 0.16
N GLY A 30 17.19 13.71 -0.77
CA GLY A 30 17.76 12.40 -1.12
C GLY A 30 17.72 11.40 0.03
N VAL A 31 16.75 11.50 0.93
CA VAL A 31 16.59 10.60 2.08
C VAL A 31 15.42 9.66 1.85
N CYS A 32 15.66 8.37 2.10
CA CYS A 32 14.63 7.36 2.07
C CYS A 32 13.59 7.62 3.18
N GLN A 33 12.34 7.88 2.80
CA GLN A 33 11.30 8.24 3.76
C GLN A 33 10.81 7.08 4.64
N LEU A 34 11.10 5.83 4.28
CA LEU A 34 10.75 4.67 5.11
C LEU A 34 11.83 4.32 6.13
N SER A 35 13.11 4.56 5.82
CA SER A 35 14.24 4.14 6.67
C SER A 35 15.00 5.29 7.31
N GLY A 36 14.80 6.52 6.84
CA GLY A 36 15.59 7.69 7.24
C GLY A 36 17.03 7.71 6.71
N ARG A 37 17.47 6.67 5.99
CA ARG A 37 18.83 6.60 5.41
C ARG A 37 18.94 7.48 4.17
N LYS A 38 20.07 8.18 4.03
CA LYS A 38 20.44 8.88 2.79
C LYS A 38 20.64 7.89 1.63
N ILE A 39 20.03 8.20 0.50
CA ILE A 39 20.17 7.46 -0.76
C ILE A 39 21.47 7.91 -1.41
N LEU A 40 22.40 6.99 -1.60
CA LEU A 40 23.71 7.25 -2.19
C LEU A 40 23.71 6.92 -3.69
N ALA A 41 24.74 7.39 -4.39
CA ALA A 41 24.96 6.99 -5.77
C ALA A 41 25.11 5.46 -5.87
N GLY A 42 24.35 4.85 -6.78
CA GLY A 42 24.31 3.39 -6.96
C GLY A 42 23.29 2.67 -6.07
N ASP A 43 22.71 3.33 -5.07
CA ASP A 43 21.59 2.73 -4.32
C ASP A 43 20.35 2.62 -5.23
N ALA A 44 19.73 1.44 -5.24
CA ALA A 44 18.48 1.25 -5.96
C ALA A 44 17.29 1.79 -5.15
N TRP A 45 16.58 2.77 -5.72
CA TRP A 45 15.44 3.43 -5.09
C TRP A 45 14.29 3.63 -6.07
N ASP A 46 13.07 3.67 -5.54
CA ASP A 46 11.84 3.87 -6.28
C ASP A 46 11.03 5.01 -5.67
N LEU A 47 9.99 5.44 -6.38
CA LEU A 47 8.99 6.34 -5.84
C LEU A 47 7.81 5.52 -5.32
N ASP A 48 7.45 5.79 -4.08
CA ASP A 48 6.37 5.14 -3.38
C ASP A 48 5.28 6.16 -3.05
N HIS A 49 4.03 5.70 -3.02
CA HIS A 49 2.91 6.56 -2.63
C HIS A 49 2.87 6.67 -1.10
N ILE A 50 2.94 7.89 -0.57
CA ILE A 50 2.83 8.16 0.88
C ILE A 50 1.52 7.57 1.39
N LYS A 51 0.43 7.85 0.69
CA LYS A 51 -0.87 7.19 0.85
C LYS A 51 -1.12 6.30 -0.35
N ALA A 52 -1.29 4.99 -0.12
CA ALA A 52 -1.58 4.02 -1.16
C ALA A 52 -2.88 4.37 -1.93
N ILE A 53 -2.90 4.13 -3.25
CA ILE A 53 -4.02 4.48 -4.14
C ILE A 53 -5.33 3.82 -3.69
N TRP A 54 -5.29 2.53 -3.35
CA TRP A 54 -6.47 1.79 -2.87
C TRP A 54 -7.05 2.35 -1.56
N ARG A 55 -6.30 3.16 -0.81
CA ARG A 55 -6.75 3.88 0.40
C ARG A 55 -7.24 5.30 0.09
N GLY A 56 -7.44 5.64 -1.17
CA GLY A 56 -7.77 7.00 -1.62
C GLY A 56 -6.55 7.92 -1.64
N GLY A 57 -5.38 7.37 -1.98
CA GLY A 57 -4.21 8.14 -2.37
C GLY A 57 -4.29 8.51 -3.85
N GLU A 58 -3.67 9.63 -4.23
CA GLU A 58 -3.67 10.11 -5.61
C GLU A 58 -2.32 9.84 -6.27
N HIS A 59 -2.33 9.54 -7.58
CA HIS A 59 -1.12 9.38 -8.36
C HIS A 59 -0.53 10.76 -8.75
N ARG A 60 0.01 11.49 -7.78
CA ARG A 60 0.57 12.83 -7.96
C ARG A 60 1.82 13.07 -7.14
N GLU A 61 2.60 14.07 -7.55
CA GLU A 61 3.90 14.41 -6.96
C GLU A 61 3.85 14.71 -5.46
N SER A 62 2.81 15.36 -4.95
CA SER A 62 2.65 15.59 -3.50
C SER A 62 2.50 14.32 -2.68
N ASN A 63 2.00 13.24 -3.30
CA ASN A 63 1.81 11.94 -2.68
C ASN A 63 2.94 10.95 -2.98
N LEU A 64 4.04 11.39 -3.61
CA LEU A 64 5.20 10.54 -3.91
C LEU A 64 6.38 10.85 -2.99
N GLN A 65 7.10 9.81 -2.60
CA GLN A 65 8.30 9.89 -1.78
C GLN A 65 9.40 8.95 -2.29
N PRO A 66 10.69 9.32 -2.17
CA PRO A 66 11.78 8.44 -2.55
C PRO A 66 12.03 7.41 -1.45
N VAL A 67 12.13 6.14 -1.86
CA VAL A 67 12.33 5.01 -0.95
C VAL A 67 13.34 4.02 -1.51
N LEU A 68 14.18 3.46 -0.65
CA LEU A 68 15.08 2.36 -1.02
C LEU A 68 14.27 1.10 -1.30
N LYS A 69 14.73 0.27 -2.25
CA LYS A 69 14.02 -0.95 -2.67
C LYS A 69 13.74 -1.94 -1.55
N GLN A 70 14.68 -2.11 -0.61
CA GLN A 70 14.51 -3.05 0.51
C GLN A 70 13.38 -2.62 1.45
N PRO A 71 13.40 -1.42 2.06
CA PRO A 71 12.27 -0.90 2.85
C PRO A 71 10.95 -0.85 2.06
N HIS A 72 11.02 -0.48 0.78
CA HIS A 72 9.84 -0.42 -0.08
C HIS A 72 9.16 -1.78 -0.18
N ARG A 73 9.93 -2.85 -0.43
CA ARG A 73 9.39 -4.21 -0.53
C ARG A 73 8.68 -4.68 0.74
N VAL A 74 9.21 -4.31 1.91
CA VAL A 74 8.60 -4.64 3.21
C VAL A 74 7.24 -3.95 3.33
N LYS A 75 7.21 -2.62 3.14
CA LYS A 75 5.96 -1.85 3.14
C LYS A 75 4.94 -2.42 2.15
N SER A 76 5.34 -2.65 0.90
CA SER A 76 4.43 -3.16 -0.14
C SER A 76 3.86 -4.54 0.23
N SER A 77 4.62 -5.40 0.91
CA SER A 77 4.14 -6.72 1.36
C SER A 77 3.09 -6.59 2.47
N GLU A 78 3.30 -5.69 3.41
CA GLU A 78 2.35 -5.40 4.48
C GLU A 78 1.04 -4.83 3.91
N GLU A 79 1.14 -3.83 3.04
CA GLU A 79 -0.02 -3.20 2.41
C GLU A 79 -0.83 -4.18 1.56
N GLN A 80 -0.17 -5.06 0.79
CA GLN A 80 -0.85 -6.11 0.02
C GLN A 80 -1.60 -7.09 0.93
N THR A 81 -1.03 -7.43 2.09
CA THR A 81 -1.67 -8.31 3.08
C THR A 81 -2.93 -7.66 3.63
N GLU A 82 -2.86 -6.38 3.95
CA GLU A 82 -4.00 -5.60 4.45
C GLU A 82 -5.09 -5.44 3.38
N GLN A 83 -4.72 -5.13 2.13
CA GLN A 83 -5.63 -5.02 1.01
C GLN A 83 -6.34 -6.37 0.74
N ALA A 84 -5.60 -7.48 0.71
CA ALA A 84 -6.17 -8.81 0.49
C ALA A 84 -7.18 -9.20 1.59
N LYS A 85 -6.94 -8.78 2.83
CA LYS A 85 -7.89 -8.96 3.93
C LYS A 85 -9.16 -8.13 3.72
N ALA A 86 -9.02 -6.85 3.36
CA ALA A 86 -10.15 -5.97 3.08
C ALA A 86 -11.01 -6.51 1.93
N ASP A 87 -10.38 -6.93 0.84
CA ASP A 87 -11.06 -7.53 -0.32
C ASP A 87 -11.77 -8.83 0.05
N ARG A 88 -11.15 -9.68 0.87
CA ARG A 88 -11.79 -10.91 1.38
C ARG A 88 -13.03 -10.59 2.20
N VAL A 89 -12.96 -9.63 3.11
CA VAL A 89 -14.11 -9.22 3.93
C VAL A 89 -15.23 -8.67 3.06
N ARG A 90 -14.89 -7.80 2.10
CA ARG A 90 -15.85 -7.26 1.13
C ARG A 90 -16.52 -8.37 0.31
N LYS A 91 -15.73 -9.32 -0.23
CA LYS A 91 -16.26 -10.47 -0.99
C LYS A 91 -17.21 -11.33 -0.16
N LYS A 92 -16.92 -11.54 1.14
CA LYS A 92 -17.82 -12.26 2.06
C LYS A 92 -19.13 -11.50 2.28
N HIS A 93 -19.06 -10.19 2.50
CA HIS A 93 -20.24 -9.36 2.70
C HIS A 93 -21.15 -9.33 1.45
N LEU A 94 -20.55 -9.32 0.26
CA LEU A 94 -21.27 -9.35 -1.02
C LEU A 94 -21.73 -10.77 -1.43
N GLY A 95 -21.42 -11.81 -0.66
CA GLY A 95 -21.79 -13.20 -1.01
C GLY A 95 -21.01 -13.82 -2.19
N ILE A 96 -19.97 -13.14 -2.69
CA ILE A 96 -19.12 -13.61 -3.81
C ILE A 96 -18.06 -14.61 -3.30
N TRP A 97 -17.73 -14.56 -2.01
CA TRP A 97 -16.74 -15.46 -1.42
C TRP A 97 -17.25 -16.91 -1.41
N PRO A 98 -16.47 -17.88 -1.91
CA PRO A 98 -16.91 -19.27 -1.97
C PRO A 98 -17.26 -19.80 -0.59
N ALA A 99 -18.37 -20.53 -0.51
CA ALA A 99 -18.78 -21.19 0.71
C ALA A 99 -17.71 -22.18 1.15
N SER A 100 -17.45 -22.24 2.47
CA SER A 100 -16.57 -23.25 3.02
C SER A 100 -17.17 -24.63 2.80
N SER A 101 -16.48 -25.51 2.06
CA SER A 101 -16.84 -26.93 1.97
C SER A 101 -16.51 -27.70 3.26
N ALA A 102 -15.66 -27.13 4.13
CA ALA A 102 -15.32 -27.72 5.40
C ALA A 102 -16.50 -27.64 6.37
N LYS A 103 -17.00 -28.81 6.78
CA LYS A 103 -17.96 -28.93 7.90
C LYS A 103 -17.25 -28.56 9.20
N ILE A 104 -17.89 -27.73 10.02
CA ILE A 104 -17.38 -27.39 11.35
C ILE A 104 -17.31 -28.66 12.20
N LYS A 105 -16.09 -29.07 12.56
CA LYS A 105 -15.83 -30.17 13.49
C LYS A 105 -15.59 -29.60 14.89
N SER A 106 -16.62 -29.08 15.54
CA SER A 106 -16.55 -28.60 16.92
C SER A 106 -17.40 -29.48 17.85
N ARG A 107 -17.06 -29.50 19.14
CA ARG A 107 -17.97 -30.04 20.16
C ARG A 107 -19.28 -29.23 20.13
N GLY A 108 -20.42 -29.89 20.33
CA GLY A 108 -21.69 -29.20 20.46
C GLY A 108 -21.64 -28.16 21.57
N PHE A 109 -22.45 -27.10 21.45
CA PHE A 109 -22.59 -26.09 22.49
C PHE A 109 -23.00 -26.77 23.80
N GLY A 110 -22.27 -26.49 24.89
CA GLY A 110 -22.57 -27.06 26.20
C GLY A 110 -23.98 -26.65 26.64
N LYS A 111 -24.77 -27.61 27.13
CA LYS A 111 -26.08 -27.29 27.71
C LYS A 111 -25.87 -26.50 29.00
N THR A 112 -26.40 -25.29 29.06
CA THR A 112 -26.30 -24.40 30.24
C THR A 112 -27.43 -24.59 31.24
N ARG A 113 -28.52 -25.26 30.84
CA ARG A 113 -29.68 -25.55 31.69
C ARG A 113 -29.79 -27.05 31.93
N ASN A 114 -29.90 -27.44 33.20
CA ASN A 114 -30.39 -28.76 33.59
C ASN A 114 -31.89 -28.77 33.36
N VAL A 115 -32.34 -29.40 32.28
CA VAL A 115 -33.74 -29.79 32.16
C VAL A 115 -33.90 -30.99 33.09
N ARG A 116 -34.52 -30.76 34.25
CA ARG A 116 -35.02 -31.82 35.14
C ARG A 116 -36.25 -32.45 34.52
#